data_AF-A0A850EQI0-F1
#
_entry.id   AF-A0A850EQI0-F1
#
_cell.length_a   1.000
_cell.length_b   1.000
_cell.length_c   1.000
_cell.angle_alpha   90.00
_cell.angle_beta   90.00
_cell.angle_gamma   90.00
#
_symmetry.space_group_name_H-M   'P 1'
#
loop_
_entity.id
_entity.type
_entity.pdbx_description
1 polymer ?
#
loop_
_entity_poly.entity_id
_entity_poly.type
_entity_poly.pdbx_seq_one_letter_code
_entity_poly.pdbx_strand_id
1 'polypeptide(L)'
;MISNKIKITMFHTSSSGSNNYYLYHAATDAMRNKYDLELLTAQEALYNRNLNHSDVYITTHGEHGTQSDKVNIELWHGFPLKGMAKMDRQETTTDEKINDYWSNVDIITSYSTLYNTAMNACNGARIQKYHITGVPRNDALLTANGRANLMNILPQWNDSGENIIFFMPTFRKSIINPDKTEGGKNFSNLFGLSEFNKQQLLKFLREQNIMLIIKLHPFEEKFFSKELQDLSDEKIYTLNDTTLESAGMDLYDVLNAADMLLTDYSSVYIDYLLLNRPVVFLPTDLEEYKTNRGLLLEPYEFWTPGPKIDTQKELQETISHYLKNSTWYENERNTILNLCHKYQDAHSSVRVWELIDTYIQDNLQLIYQRREQSAQYQNMQQQVKRKIQDIIEQGNLAQANEAIQQYLESNSADPDIFAMNGMLHLLNNDAQEAINTFQAGHKHFPWDEDLLYNLGYVYELLGDSTAAIEHYQEALRLSSRQEMTQLLEGKLNSIT
;
A
#
# COMPACT_ATOMS: atom_id res chain seq x y z
N MET A 1 26.72 8.32 -13.93
CA MET A 1 26.81 7.24 -14.94
C MET A 1 25.65 6.32 -14.69
N ILE A 2 24.78 6.10 -15.68
CA ILE A 2 23.68 5.14 -15.56
C ILE A 2 24.33 3.75 -15.39
N SER A 3 23.98 3.05 -14.31
CA SER A 3 24.47 1.69 -14.05
C SER A 3 24.07 0.77 -15.21
N ASN A 4 24.98 -0.11 -15.65
CA ASN A 4 24.63 -1.16 -16.62
C ASN A 4 23.74 -2.25 -16.00
N LYS A 5 23.60 -2.29 -14.66
CA LYS A 5 22.73 -3.25 -14.00
C LYS A 5 21.26 -2.97 -14.34
N ILE A 6 20.44 -4.01 -14.27
CA ILE A 6 18.99 -3.88 -14.25
C ILE A 6 18.61 -3.30 -12.89
N LYS A 7 17.87 -2.19 -12.89
CA LYS A 7 17.35 -1.53 -11.71
C LYS A 7 15.95 -2.04 -11.40
N ILE A 8 15.79 -2.56 -10.19
CA ILE A 8 14.54 -3.14 -9.67
C ILE A 8 14.07 -2.26 -8.50
N THR A 9 12.88 -1.70 -8.66
CA THR A 9 12.25 -0.87 -7.64
C THR A 9 11.06 -1.59 -7.04
N MET A 10 11.09 -1.74 -5.73
CA MET A 10 10.03 -2.29 -4.90
C MET A 10 9.37 -1.17 -4.09
N PHE A 11 8.08 -1.32 -3.79
CA PHE A 11 7.31 -0.31 -3.06
C PHE A 11 6.78 -0.87 -1.73
N HIS A 12 7.01 -0.14 -0.64
CA HIS A 12 6.49 -0.42 0.71
C HIS A 12 5.51 0.68 1.11
N THR A 13 4.25 0.53 0.72
CA THR A 13 3.24 1.60 0.88
C THR A 13 2.55 1.61 2.25
N SER A 14 2.64 0.51 3.00
CA SER A 14 2.13 0.40 4.37
C SER A 14 2.79 -0.77 5.10
N SER A 15 2.85 -0.71 6.44
CA SER A 15 3.34 -1.79 7.30
C SER A 15 2.24 -2.76 7.74
N SER A 16 1.41 -3.16 6.77
CA SER A 16 0.23 -4.00 6.97
C SER A 16 0.34 -5.37 6.28
N GLY A 17 1.56 -5.88 6.06
CA GLY A 17 1.81 -7.20 5.45
C GLY A 17 2.36 -7.11 4.02
N SER A 18 3.34 -6.23 3.78
CA SER A 18 3.89 -5.98 2.44
C SER A 18 4.80 -7.13 1.96
N ASN A 19 4.42 -7.81 0.87
CA ASN A 19 5.28 -8.84 0.26
C ASN A 19 6.60 -8.27 -0.27
N ASN A 20 6.61 -7.02 -0.72
CA ASN A 20 7.81 -6.33 -1.20
C ASN A 20 8.85 -6.12 -0.11
N TYR A 21 8.40 -5.75 1.10
CA TYR A 21 9.28 -5.56 2.26
C TYR A 21 10.06 -6.86 2.54
N TYR A 22 9.36 -7.99 2.70
CA TYR A 22 10.00 -9.27 2.98
C TYR A 22 10.85 -9.77 1.81
N LEU A 23 10.41 -9.60 0.57
CA LEU A 23 11.21 -9.99 -0.60
C LEU A 23 12.52 -9.20 -0.68
N TYR A 24 12.47 -7.89 -0.46
CA TYR A 24 13.65 -7.02 -0.46
C TYR A 24 14.64 -7.44 0.61
N HIS A 25 14.18 -7.70 1.84
CA HIS A 25 15.05 -8.12 2.94
C HIS A 25 15.59 -9.54 2.76
N ALA A 26 14.87 -10.43 2.07
CA ALA A 26 15.32 -11.77 1.72
C ALA A 26 16.33 -11.82 0.55
N ALA A 27 16.60 -10.70 -0.13
CA ALA A 27 17.54 -10.66 -1.25
C ALA A 27 18.97 -11.02 -0.79
N THR A 28 19.52 -12.07 -1.38
CA THR A 28 20.89 -12.55 -1.10
C THR A 28 21.95 -11.58 -1.64
N ASP A 29 23.18 -11.70 -1.15
CA ASP A 29 24.33 -10.94 -1.68
C ASP A 29 24.51 -11.15 -3.19
N ALA A 30 24.22 -12.35 -3.70
CA ALA A 30 24.25 -12.63 -5.13
C ALA A 30 23.25 -11.78 -5.90
N MET A 31 22.01 -11.63 -5.40
CA MET A 31 20.98 -10.79 -6.02
C MET A 31 21.35 -9.30 -5.93
N ARG A 32 21.80 -8.83 -4.76
CA ARG A 32 22.26 -7.43 -4.57
C ARG A 32 23.49 -7.08 -5.41
N ASN A 33 24.34 -8.06 -5.71
CA ASN A 33 25.47 -7.88 -6.62
C ASN A 33 25.04 -7.89 -8.09
N LYS A 34 24.03 -8.68 -8.46
CA LYS A 34 23.55 -8.81 -9.84
C LYS A 34 22.67 -7.62 -10.27
N TYR A 35 21.82 -7.14 -9.38
CA TYR A 35 20.82 -6.10 -9.65
C TYR A 35 21.05 -4.84 -8.82
N ASP A 36 20.53 -3.72 -9.29
CA ASP A 36 20.43 -2.49 -8.50
C ASP A 36 19.05 -2.48 -7.83
N LEU A 37 18.99 -2.73 -6.53
CA LEU A 37 17.74 -2.93 -5.78
C LEU A 37 17.44 -1.70 -4.92
N GLU A 38 16.23 -1.18 -5.01
CA GLU A 38 15.72 -0.18 -4.08
C GLU A 38 14.34 -0.59 -3.55
N LEU A 39 14.09 -0.27 -2.28
CA LEU A 39 12.78 -0.35 -1.65
C LEU A 39 12.39 1.08 -1.26
N LEU A 40 11.26 1.55 -1.78
CA LEU A 40 10.78 2.91 -1.54
C LEU A 40 9.49 2.86 -0.73
N THR A 41 9.43 3.66 0.33
CA THR A 41 8.16 3.99 0.98
C THR A 41 7.24 4.79 0.04
N ALA A 42 5.96 4.92 0.38
CA ALA A 42 5.04 5.76 -0.39
C ALA A 42 5.54 7.21 -0.51
N GLN A 43 6.13 7.75 0.56
CA GLN A 43 6.70 9.10 0.55
C GLN A 43 7.97 9.15 -0.30
N GLU A 44 8.89 8.21 -0.16
CA GLU A 44 10.11 8.21 -0.97
C GLU A 44 9.79 8.05 -2.45
N ALA A 45 8.84 7.19 -2.83
CA ALA A 45 8.39 7.03 -4.21
C ALA A 45 7.83 8.34 -4.79
N LEU A 46 7.02 9.07 -4.01
CA LEU A 46 6.48 10.36 -4.41
C LEU A 46 7.57 11.41 -4.64
N TYR A 47 8.66 11.37 -3.87
CA TYR A 47 9.81 12.28 -3.96
C TYR A 47 10.96 11.76 -4.85
N ASN A 48 10.82 10.59 -5.49
CA ASN A 48 11.89 9.97 -6.26
C ASN A 48 11.95 10.48 -7.70
N ARG A 49 12.84 11.44 -7.96
CA ARG A 49 13.10 12.01 -9.31
C ARG A 49 13.66 10.98 -10.31
N ASN A 50 14.17 9.86 -9.84
CA ASN A 50 14.84 8.83 -10.65
C ASN A 50 13.99 7.57 -10.82
N LEU A 51 12.71 7.60 -10.44
CA LEU A 51 11.84 6.43 -10.52
C LEU A 51 11.76 5.90 -11.96
N ASN A 52 11.69 6.80 -12.95
CA ASN A 52 11.64 6.47 -14.38
C ASN A 52 12.89 5.74 -14.92
N HIS A 53 14.03 5.78 -14.22
CA HIS A 53 15.25 5.06 -14.61
C HIS A 53 15.20 3.56 -14.28
N SER A 54 14.19 3.12 -13.56
CA SER A 54 14.00 1.71 -13.21
C SER A 54 13.60 0.91 -14.45
N ASP A 55 13.95 -0.37 -14.45
CA ASP A 55 13.59 -1.31 -15.52
C ASP A 55 12.46 -2.24 -15.09
N VAL A 56 12.42 -2.57 -13.79
CA VAL A 56 11.48 -3.51 -13.20
C VAL A 56 10.78 -2.84 -12.02
N TYR A 57 9.47 -2.92 -12.01
CA TYR A 57 8.64 -2.60 -10.86
C TYR A 57 8.07 -3.87 -10.24
N ILE A 58 8.17 -3.96 -8.92
CA ILE A 58 7.55 -5.02 -8.13
C ILE A 58 6.62 -4.37 -7.11
N THR A 59 5.35 -4.79 -7.11
CA THR A 59 4.23 -4.04 -6.55
C THR A 59 3.31 -4.97 -5.75
N THR A 60 2.54 -4.41 -4.81
CA THR A 60 1.69 -5.21 -3.89
C THR A 60 0.21 -4.84 -3.94
N HIS A 61 -0.16 -3.72 -4.53
CA HIS A 61 -1.53 -3.21 -4.62
C HIS A 61 -1.87 -2.72 -6.04
N GLY A 62 -1.10 -3.10 -7.05
CA GLY A 62 -1.29 -2.53 -8.37
C GLY A 62 -0.78 -1.09 -8.51
N GLU A 63 0.01 -0.58 -7.57
CA GLU A 63 0.69 0.70 -7.73
C GLU A 63 1.62 0.64 -8.94
N HIS A 64 1.57 1.59 -9.87
CA HIS A 64 2.49 1.69 -11.02
C HIS A 64 2.45 0.59 -12.11
N GLY A 65 1.61 -0.45 -12.03
CA GLY A 65 1.57 -1.55 -13.01
C GLY A 65 1.03 -1.24 -14.42
N THR A 66 0.84 0.03 -14.78
CA THR A 66 0.45 0.47 -16.14
C THR A 66 1.64 0.86 -17.03
N GLN A 67 2.86 0.82 -16.51
CA GLN A 67 4.03 1.34 -17.22
C GLN A 67 4.55 0.31 -18.24
N SER A 68 4.13 0.48 -19.49
CA SER A 68 4.46 -0.44 -20.60
C SER A 68 5.95 -0.50 -20.94
N ASP A 69 6.74 0.50 -20.52
CA ASP A 69 8.19 0.56 -20.69
C ASP A 69 8.95 -0.12 -19.53
N LYS A 70 8.25 -0.69 -18.55
CA LYS A 70 8.83 -1.43 -17.42
C LYS A 70 8.43 -2.89 -17.49
N VAL A 71 9.21 -3.77 -16.86
CA VAL A 71 8.72 -5.10 -16.48
C VAL A 71 7.92 -4.96 -15.19
N ASN A 72 6.66 -5.39 -15.20
CA ASN A 72 5.76 -5.21 -14.06
C ASN A 72 5.47 -6.55 -13.36
N ILE A 73 5.79 -6.66 -12.08
CA ILE A 73 5.65 -7.88 -11.28
C ILE A 73 4.73 -7.63 -10.09
N GLU A 74 3.60 -8.33 -10.04
CA GLU A 74 2.64 -8.22 -8.95
C GLU A 74 2.82 -9.33 -7.92
N LEU A 75 3.15 -8.94 -6.68
CA LEU A 75 3.13 -9.84 -5.53
C LEU A 75 1.79 -9.86 -4.82
N TRP A 76 0.96 -8.84 -5.09
CA TRP A 76 -0.31 -8.60 -4.41
C TRP A 76 -0.18 -8.57 -2.86
N HIS A 77 -1.31 -8.51 -2.16
CA HIS A 77 -1.35 -8.31 -0.70
C HIS A 77 -2.32 -9.25 0.03
N GLY A 78 -2.74 -10.34 -0.59
CA GLY A 78 -3.48 -11.40 0.11
C GLY A 78 -4.39 -12.25 -0.74
N PHE A 79 -4.90 -13.33 -0.14
CA PHE A 79 -5.85 -14.23 -0.80
C PHE A 79 -7.20 -13.52 -1.06
N PRO A 80 -7.76 -13.58 -2.29
CA PRO A 80 -8.98 -12.88 -2.62
C PRO A 80 -10.20 -13.61 -2.02
N LEU A 81 -10.72 -13.10 -0.90
CA LEU A 81 -11.96 -13.58 -0.27
C LEU A 81 -13.18 -12.72 -0.65
N LYS A 82 -12.93 -11.42 -0.80
CA LYS A 82 -13.91 -10.37 -1.06
C LYS A 82 -14.03 -10.17 -2.57
N GLY A 83 -15.21 -9.74 -3.03
CA GLY A 83 -15.34 -9.18 -4.37
C GLY A 83 -14.32 -8.06 -4.57
N MET A 84 -13.55 -8.11 -5.64
CA MET A 84 -12.57 -7.08 -6.01
C MET A 84 -12.60 -6.87 -7.52
N ALA A 85 -12.31 -5.64 -7.96
CA ALA A 85 -12.30 -5.27 -9.37
C ALA A 85 -13.60 -5.75 -10.06
N LYS A 86 -13.53 -6.59 -11.10
CA LYS A 86 -14.72 -7.07 -11.84
C LYS A 86 -15.74 -7.81 -10.98
N MET A 87 -15.31 -8.33 -9.83
CA MET A 87 -16.15 -9.09 -8.91
C MET A 87 -16.64 -8.26 -7.71
N ASP A 88 -16.27 -6.99 -7.61
CA ASP A 88 -16.84 -6.04 -6.64
C ASP A 88 -18.14 -5.47 -7.22
N ARG A 89 -19.26 -5.67 -6.52
CA ARG A 89 -20.60 -5.26 -6.99
C ARG A 89 -20.78 -3.75 -7.10
N GLN A 90 -19.87 -2.99 -6.51
CA GLN A 90 -19.87 -1.53 -6.52
C GLN A 90 -18.59 -1.00 -7.19
N GLU A 91 -17.96 -1.77 -8.08
CA GLU A 91 -16.87 -1.27 -8.91
C GLU A 91 -17.42 -0.30 -9.97
N THR A 92 -16.75 0.83 -10.13
CA THR A 92 -17.12 1.86 -11.13
C THR A 92 -16.13 1.89 -12.30
N THR A 93 -14.97 1.26 -12.14
CA THR A 93 -14.00 1.07 -13.20
C THR A 93 -14.53 0.03 -14.19
N THR A 94 -14.57 0.39 -15.47
CA THR A 94 -15.00 -0.50 -16.56
C THR A 94 -14.10 -1.73 -16.65
N ASP A 95 -14.69 -2.88 -17.02
CA ASP A 95 -13.96 -4.14 -17.22
C ASP A 95 -12.78 -4.01 -18.20
N GLU A 96 -12.91 -3.18 -19.25
CA GLU A 96 -11.83 -2.91 -20.20
C GLU A 96 -10.63 -2.27 -19.51
N LYS A 97 -10.84 -1.18 -18.75
CA LYS A 97 -9.76 -0.51 -18.00
C LYS A 97 -9.07 -1.42 -17.01
N ILE A 98 -9.83 -2.26 -16.30
CA ILE A 98 -9.26 -3.25 -15.38
C ILE A 98 -8.42 -4.23 -16.21
N ASN A 99 -8.97 -4.77 -17.30
CA ASN A 99 -8.24 -5.70 -18.15
C ASN A 99 -6.97 -5.10 -18.75
N ASP A 100 -7.03 -3.85 -19.22
CA ASP A 100 -5.91 -3.14 -19.82
C ASP A 100 -4.78 -2.95 -18.81
N TYR A 101 -5.11 -2.57 -17.57
CA TYR A 101 -4.17 -2.51 -16.46
C TYR A 101 -3.44 -3.86 -16.29
N TRP A 102 -4.19 -4.95 -16.09
CA TRP A 102 -3.61 -6.26 -15.80
C TRP A 102 -2.99 -6.95 -17.03
N SER A 103 -3.27 -6.43 -18.23
CA SER A 103 -2.63 -6.87 -19.47
C SER A 103 -1.16 -6.43 -19.55
N ASN A 104 -0.77 -5.37 -18.83
CA ASN A 104 0.61 -4.85 -18.76
C ASN A 104 1.46 -5.52 -17.67
N VAL A 105 0.85 -6.27 -16.75
CA VAL A 105 1.56 -7.03 -15.72
C VAL A 105 2.27 -8.23 -16.35
N ASP A 106 3.57 -8.39 -16.18
CA ASP A 106 4.34 -9.47 -16.78
C ASP A 106 4.30 -10.76 -15.93
N ILE A 107 4.35 -10.62 -14.61
CA ILE A 107 4.31 -11.74 -13.63
C ILE A 107 3.31 -11.42 -12.53
N ILE A 108 2.53 -12.42 -12.12
CA ILE A 108 1.69 -12.40 -10.92
C ILE A 108 2.10 -13.59 -10.05
N THR A 109 2.63 -13.34 -8.86
CA THR A 109 2.92 -14.42 -7.91
C THR A 109 1.64 -14.86 -7.20
N SER A 110 1.59 -16.12 -6.77
CA SER A 110 0.38 -16.66 -6.18
C SER A 110 0.57 -17.77 -5.16
N TYR A 111 -0.49 -18.02 -4.41
CA TYR A 111 -0.59 -19.01 -3.35
C TYR A 111 -0.86 -20.43 -3.85
N SER A 112 -1.76 -20.56 -4.83
CA SER A 112 -2.29 -21.85 -5.30
C SER A 112 -3.09 -21.69 -6.60
N THR A 113 -3.52 -22.82 -7.18
CA THR A 113 -4.44 -22.81 -8.32
C THR A 113 -5.78 -22.15 -7.98
N LEU A 114 -6.29 -22.32 -6.75
CA LEU A 114 -7.52 -21.67 -6.32
C LEU A 114 -7.38 -20.15 -6.32
N TYR A 115 -6.26 -19.64 -5.80
CA TYR A 115 -5.94 -18.22 -5.88
C TYR A 115 -5.94 -17.73 -7.33
N ASN A 116 -5.27 -18.45 -8.24
CA ASN A 116 -5.18 -18.03 -9.64
C ASN A 116 -6.56 -17.88 -10.27
N THR A 117 -7.47 -18.83 -10.03
CA THR A 117 -8.84 -18.77 -10.52
C THR A 117 -9.61 -17.59 -9.95
N ALA A 118 -9.56 -17.40 -8.63
CA ALA A 118 -10.29 -16.32 -7.96
C ALA A 118 -9.75 -14.94 -8.36
N MET A 119 -8.43 -14.77 -8.40
CA MET A 119 -7.78 -13.53 -8.80
C MET A 119 -8.00 -13.23 -10.30
N ASN A 120 -7.95 -14.25 -11.16
CA ASN A 120 -8.28 -14.09 -12.58
C ASN A 120 -9.72 -13.63 -12.80
N ALA A 121 -10.69 -14.12 -12.02
CA ALA A 121 -12.06 -13.64 -12.08
C ALA A 121 -12.15 -12.14 -11.73
N CYS A 122 -11.37 -11.68 -10.75
CA CYS A 122 -11.29 -10.26 -10.39
C CYS A 122 -10.67 -9.39 -11.49
N ASN A 123 -9.57 -9.85 -12.11
CA ASN A 123 -8.73 -8.97 -12.91
C ASN A 123 -8.69 -9.24 -14.42
N GLY A 124 -8.98 -10.48 -14.87
CA GLY A 124 -8.91 -10.90 -16.26
C GLY A 124 -7.50 -11.14 -16.82
N ALA A 125 -6.46 -11.10 -15.99
CA ALA A 125 -5.08 -11.34 -16.42
C ALA A 125 -4.91 -12.74 -17.04
N ARG A 126 -4.10 -12.87 -18.09
CA ARG A 126 -3.90 -14.17 -18.76
C ARG A 126 -3.29 -15.19 -17.80
N ILE A 127 -3.84 -16.41 -17.76
CA ILE A 127 -3.49 -17.42 -16.75
C ILE A 127 -2.00 -17.79 -16.72
N GLN A 128 -1.30 -17.71 -17.86
CA GLN A 128 0.13 -18.03 -17.93
C GLN A 128 1.03 -17.05 -17.18
N LYS A 129 0.52 -15.87 -16.79
CA LYS A 129 1.25 -14.88 -16.00
C LYS A 129 1.26 -15.24 -14.51
N TYR A 130 0.44 -16.18 -14.07
CA TYR A 130 0.35 -16.58 -12.67
C TYR A 130 1.39 -17.65 -12.35
N HIS A 131 2.21 -17.39 -11.34
CA HIS A 131 3.25 -18.30 -10.87
C HIS A 131 3.02 -18.64 -9.40
N ILE A 132 2.71 -19.91 -9.14
CA ILE A 132 2.52 -20.37 -7.76
C ILE A 132 3.89 -20.50 -7.10
N THR A 133 4.17 -19.59 -6.18
CA THR A 133 5.45 -19.49 -5.43
C THR A 133 5.25 -19.51 -3.92
N GLY A 134 4.00 -19.40 -3.44
CA GLY A 134 3.76 -18.84 -2.11
C GLY A 134 4.03 -17.34 -2.12
N VAL A 135 3.96 -16.69 -0.95
CA VAL A 135 4.17 -15.23 -0.83
C VAL A 135 5.26 -14.91 0.19
N PRO A 136 6.16 -13.95 -0.09
CA PRO A 136 7.31 -13.64 0.77
C PRO A 136 6.99 -13.38 2.24
N ARG A 137 5.87 -12.68 2.54
CA ARG A 137 5.50 -12.39 3.93
C ARG A 137 5.26 -13.64 4.79
N ASN A 138 4.85 -14.74 4.18
CA ASN A 138 4.60 -15.99 4.90
C ASN A 138 5.90 -16.65 5.38
N ASP A 139 7.05 -16.33 4.78
CA ASP A 139 8.33 -16.78 5.30
C ASP A 139 8.60 -16.14 6.68
N ALA A 140 8.32 -14.82 6.81
CA ALA A 140 8.43 -14.12 8.09
C ALA A 140 7.42 -14.65 9.12
N LEU A 141 6.17 -14.94 8.71
CA LEU A 141 5.19 -15.56 9.61
C LEU A 141 5.74 -16.85 10.26
N LEU A 142 6.42 -17.68 9.48
CA LEU A 142 6.93 -18.97 9.93
C LEU A 142 8.26 -18.88 10.69
N THR A 143 9.03 -17.80 10.53
CA THR A 143 10.43 -17.73 10.99
C THR A 143 10.73 -16.60 11.98
N ALA A 144 9.91 -15.54 12.01
CA ALA A 144 10.11 -14.41 12.90
C ALA A 144 9.99 -14.82 14.37
N ASN A 145 10.63 -14.05 15.26
CA ASN A 145 10.41 -14.19 16.70
C ASN A 145 9.41 -13.11 17.15
N GLY A 146 8.12 -13.31 16.84
CA GLY A 146 7.12 -12.28 17.02
C GLY A 146 6.98 -11.79 18.45
N ARG A 147 7.10 -12.67 19.46
CA ARG A 147 7.07 -12.27 20.88
C ARG A 147 8.25 -11.36 21.24
N ALA A 148 9.47 -11.69 20.78
CA ALA A 148 10.63 -10.82 20.99
C ALA A 148 10.49 -9.47 20.25
N ASN A 149 9.98 -9.49 19.02
CA ASN A 149 9.73 -8.28 18.24
C ASN A 149 8.67 -7.39 18.89
N LEU A 150 7.59 -7.98 19.43
CA LEU A 150 6.59 -7.25 20.20
C LEU A 150 7.18 -6.60 21.46
N MET A 151 8.08 -7.27 22.19
CA MET A 151 8.74 -6.67 23.37
C MET A 151 9.59 -5.46 22.99
N ASN A 152 10.19 -5.45 21.79
CA ASN A 152 10.98 -4.31 21.30
C ASN A 152 10.10 -3.09 21.01
N ILE A 153 8.89 -3.29 20.47
CA ILE A 153 8.00 -2.18 20.08
C ILE A 153 6.98 -1.81 21.17
N LEU A 154 6.76 -2.70 22.15
CA LEU A 154 5.93 -2.49 23.34
C LEU A 154 6.81 -2.52 24.60
N PRO A 155 7.68 -1.52 24.84
CA PRO A 155 8.71 -1.59 25.89
C PRO A 155 8.17 -1.68 27.32
N GLN A 156 6.89 -1.37 27.53
CA GLN A 156 6.22 -1.51 28.83
C GLN A 156 5.68 -2.94 29.07
N TRP A 157 5.64 -3.77 28.02
CA TRP A 157 5.24 -5.16 28.10
C TRP A 157 6.48 -6.03 28.30
N ASN A 158 6.39 -6.93 29.29
CA ASN A 158 7.32 -8.04 29.44
C ASN A 158 6.52 -9.32 29.26
N ASP A 159 6.99 -10.23 28.40
CA ASP A 159 6.34 -11.52 28.21
C ASP A 159 6.37 -12.32 29.52
N SER A 160 5.20 -12.45 30.13
CA SER A 160 5.00 -13.18 31.39
C SER A 160 4.41 -14.58 31.15
N GLY A 161 4.42 -15.05 29.90
CA GLY A 161 3.78 -16.30 29.48
C GLY A 161 2.27 -16.16 29.30
N GLU A 162 1.76 -14.95 29.05
CA GLU A 162 0.36 -14.75 28.67
C GLU A 162 0.05 -15.30 27.28
N ASN A 163 -1.22 -15.62 27.06
CA ASN A 163 -1.74 -15.90 25.72
C ASN A 163 -1.95 -14.58 25.00
N ILE A 164 -1.44 -14.45 23.78
CA ILE A 164 -1.57 -13.25 22.98
C ILE A 164 -2.68 -13.46 21.96
N ILE A 165 -3.67 -12.58 21.96
CA ILE A 165 -4.77 -12.59 20.99
C ILE A 165 -4.64 -11.35 20.11
N PHE A 166 -4.62 -11.54 18.79
CA PHE A 166 -4.70 -10.44 17.84
C PHE A 166 -6.16 -10.26 17.40
N PHE A 167 -6.69 -9.05 17.52
CA PHE A 167 -7.95 -8.64 16.91
C PHE A 167 -7.70 -7.78 15.68
N MET A 168 -8.08 -8.32 14.51
CA MET A 168 -7.81 -7.76 13.19
C MET A 168 -9.09 -7.77 12.33
N PRO A 169 -10.05 -6.87 12.59
CA PRO A 169 -11.27 -6.78 11.79
C PRO A 169 -10.98 -6.21 10.39
N THR A 170 -11.86 -6.48 9.45
CA THR A 170 -11.83 -5.86 8.12
C THR A 170 -12.34 -4.41 8.17
N PHE A 171 -11.70 -3.53 7.41
CA PHE A 171 -12.20 -2.17 7.21
C PHE A 171 -13.55 -2.15 6.48
N ARG A 172 -14.53 -1.38 6.97
CA ARG A 172 -15.88 -1.26 6.39
C ARG A 172 -16.13 -0.05 5.47
N LYS A 173 -15.13 0.80 5.21
CA LYS A 173 -15.23 1.86 4.19
C LYS A 173 -14.20 1.64 3.09
N SER A 174 -14.48 2.13 1.88
CA SER A 174 -13.47 2.08 0.79
C SER A 174 -12.46 3.21 0.95
N ILE A 175 -11.17 2.90 0.73
CA ILE A 175 -10.08 3.89 0.70
C ILE A 175 -10.14 4.72 -0.59
N ILE A 176 -10.57 4.09 -1.70
CA ILE A 176 -10.59 4.71 -3.03
C ILE A 176 -11.83 5.60 -3.19
N ASN A 177 -12.97 5.18 -2.62
CA ASN A 177 -14.22 5.93 -2.64
C ASN A 177 -14.72 6.16 -1.20
N PRO A 178 -14.39 7.29 -0.54
CA PRO A 178 -14.73 7.52 0.87
C PRO A 178 -16.23 7.46 1.19
N ASP A 179 -17.09 7.71 0.19
CA ASP A 179 -18.56 7.60 0.28
C ASP A 179 -19.06 6.15 0.23
N LYS A 180 -18.21 5.21 -0.18
CA LYS A 180 -18.53 3.77 -0.27
C LYS A 180 -18.39 3.12 1.10
N THR A 181 -19.53 2.65 1.61
CA THR A 181 -19.63 1.85 2.84
C THR A 181 -19.83 0.39 2.43
N GLU A 182 -18.88 -0.48 2.80
CA GLU A 182 -18.82 -1.88 2.39
C GLU A 182 -19.61 -2.81 3.32
N GLY A 183 -19.96 -2.35 4.52
CA GLY A 183 -20.82 -3.05 5.49
C GLY A 183 -21.26 -2.13 6.64
N GLY A 184 -22.21 -2.58 7.45
CA GLY A 184 -22.86 -1.80 8.50
C GLY A 184 -22.64 -2.39 9.89
N LYS A 185 -21.38 -2.70 10.20
CA LYS A 185 -20.95 -3.10 11.54
C LYS A 185 -21.60 -2.21 12.60
N ASN A 186 -22.12 -2.83 13.66
CA ASN A 186 -22.65 -2.08 14.79
C ASN A 186 -21.51 -1.28 15.44
N PHE A 187 -21.45 0.02 15.16
CA PHE A 187 -20.41 0.92 15.68
C PHE A 187 -20.58 1.27 17.16
N SER A 188 -21.55 0.68 17.88
CA SER A 188 -21.70 0.89 19.33
C SER A 188 -20.52 0.37 20.15
N ASN A 189 -19.73 -0.55 19.61
CA ASN A 189 -18.46 -0.98 20.20
C ASN A 189 -17.47 -1.44 19.13
N LEU A 190 -16.19 -1.45 19.50
CA LEU A 190 -15.07 -1.78 18.61
C LEU A 190 -15.19 -3.17 17.97
N PHE A 191 -15.74 -4.15 18.68
CA PHE A 191 -15.84 -5.54 18.23
C PHE A 191 -17.04 -5.77 17.30
N GLY A 192 -18.03 -4.87 17.32
CA GLY A 192 -19.29 -5.03 16.57
C GLY A 192 -20.29 -5.98 17.24
N LEU A 193 -20.03 -6.42 18.46
CA LEU A 193 -20.87 -7.38 19.19
C LEU A 193 -22.21 -6.76 19.56
N SER A 194 -23.26 -7.58 19.72
CA SER A 194 -24.59 -7.11 20.11
C SER A 194 -24.63 -6.42 21.47
N GLU A 195 -23.73 -6.83 22.37
CA GLU A 195 -23.57 -6.32 23.71
C GLU A 195 -22.08 -6.26 24.07
N PHE A 196 -21.71 -5.25 24.85
CA PHE A 196 -20.33 -5.04 25.25
C PHE A 196 -20.23 -4.45 26.66
N ASN A 197 -19.38 -5.06 27.49
CA ASN A 197 -19.04 -4.61 28.82
C ASN A 197 -17.51 -4.69 29.00
N LYS A 198 -16.85 -3.52 28.95
CA LYS A 198 -15.40 -3.36 29.15
C LYS A 198 -14.92 -4.02 30.44
N GLN A 199 -15.60 -3.80 31.57
CA GLN A 199 -15.14 -4.31 32.88
C GLN A 199 -15.16 -5.84 32.92
N GLN A 200 -16.18 -6.47 32.33
CA GLN A 200 -16.25 -7.92 32.22
C GLN A 200 -15.17 -8.49 31.30
N LEU A 201 -14.90 -7.85 30.16
CA LEU A 201 -13.81 -8.24 29.27
C LEU A 201 -12.46 -8.14 29.99
N LEU A 202 -12.17 -7.00 30.62
CA LEU A 202 -10.92 -6.79 31.34
C LEU A 202 -10.70 -7.75 32.50
N LYS A 203 -11.77 -8.08 33.25
CA LYS A 203 -11.72 -9.09 34.29
C LYS A 203 -11.34 -10.46 33.69
N PHE A 204 -11.98 -10.82 32.58
CA PHE A 204 -11.71 -12.07 31.89
C PHE A 204 -10.29 -12.17 31.33
N LEU A 205 -9.77 -11.11 30.69
CA LEU A 205 -8.40 -11.07 30.18
C LEU A 205 -7.38 -11.29 31.30
N ARG A 206 -7.59 -10.69 32.49
CA ARG A 206 -6.73 -10.92 33.66
C ARG A 206 -6.85 -12.34 34.21
N GLU A 207 -8.08 -12.84 34.39
CA GLU A 207 -8.32 -14.18 34.95
C GLU A 207 -7.78 -15.31 34.06
N GLN A 208 -7.78 -15.13 32.74
CA GLN A 208 -7.27 -16.11 31.77
C GLN A 208 -5.80 -15.86 31.37
N ASN A 209 -5.14 -14.85 31.94
CA ASN A 209 -3.81 -14.38 31.57
C ASN A 209 -3.65 -14.16 30.06
N ILE A 210 -4.48 -13.26 29.51
CA ILE A 210 -4.53 -12.91 28.10
C ILE A 210 -4.09 -11.47 27.89
N MET A 211 -3.28 -11.25 26.86
CA MET A 211 -3.02 -9.95 26.26
C MET A 211 -3.76 -9.84 24.93
N LEU A 212 -4.52 -8.75 24.75
CA LEU A 212 -5.22 -8.45 23.51
C LEU A 212 -4.46 -7.36 22.74
N ILE A 213 -4.04 -7.67 21.52
CA ILE A 213 -3.50 -6.70 20.57
C ILE A 213 -4.59 -6.36 19.56
N ILE A 214 -4.88 -5.08 19.40
CA ILE A 214 -5.81 -4.55 18.42
C ILE A 214 -5.00 -3.96 17.28
N LYS A 215 -5.20 -4.47 16.05
CA LYS A 215 -4.61 -3.90 14.82
C LYS A 215 -5.74 -3.57 13.86
N LEU A 216 -6.05 -2.29 13.74
CA LEU A 216 -7.05 -1.79 12.80
C LEU A 216 -6.39 -1.26 11.53
N HIS A 217 -7.21 -0.93 10.54
CA HIS A 217 -6.76 -0.14 9.41
C HIS A 217 -6.53 1.33 9.84
N PRO A 218 -5.51 2.05 9.35
CA PRO A 218 -5.23 3.44 9.78
C PRO A 218 -6.43 4.41 9.70
N PHE A 219 -7.34 4.24 8.74
CA PHE A 219 -8.59 5.02 8.69
C PHE A 219 -9.59 4.64 9.78
N GLU A 220 -9.68 3.37 10.15
CA GLU A 220 -10.52 2.93 11.28
C GLU A 220 -9.95 3.37 12.61
N GLU A 221 -8.63 3.37 12.78
CA GLU A 221 -7.99 3.89 14.00
C GLU A 221 -8.40 5.33 14.30
N LYS A 222 -8.44 6.18 13.26
CA LYS A 222 -8.92 7.56 13.39
C LYS A 222 -10.39 7.61 13.82
N PHE A 223 -11.23 6.77 13.22
CA PHE A 223 -12.66 6.69 13.52
C PHE A 223 -12.94 6.20 14.95
N PHE A 224 -12.21 5.17 15.40
CA PHE A 224 -12.36 4.55 16.72
C PHE A 224 -11.38 5.12 17.77
N SER A 225 -10.77 6.27 17.53
CA SER A 225 -9.74 6.84 18.41
C SER A 225 -10.23 7.01 19.85
N LYS A 226 -11.49 7.42 20.04
CA LYS A 226 -12.11 7.54 21.36
C LYS A 226 -12.34 6.18 22.02
N GLU A 227 -12.88 5.22 21.29
CA GLU A 227 -13.13 3.86 21.78
C GLU A 227 -11.83 3.14 22.16
N LEU A 228 -10.77 3.32 21.38
CA LEU A 228 -9.44 2.79 21.68
C LEU A 228 -8.88 3.40 22.97
N GLN A 229 -9.01 4.73 23.14
CA GLN A 229 -8.63 5.40 24.38
C GLN A 229 -9.46 4.89 25.56
N ASP A 230 -10.77 4.75 25.38
CA ASP A 230 -11.70 4.24 26.38
C ASP A 230 -11.45 2.76 26.71
N LEU A 231 -10.80 1.99 25.84
CA LEU A 231 -10.41 0.58 26.07
C LEU A 231 -9.03 0.41 26.69
N SER A 232 -8.18 1.45 26.68
CA SER A 232 -6.81 1.40 27.19
C SER A 232 -6.73 0.73 28.57
N ASP A 233 -5.84 -0.26 28.69
CA ASP A 233 -5.59 -1.08 29.87
C ASP A 233 -4.25 -1.83 29.71
N GLU A 234 -3.62 -2.30 30.79
CA GLU A 234 -2.38 -3.07 30.73
C GLU A 234 -2.49 -4.39 29.93
N LYS A 235 -3.72 -4.92 29.78
CA LYS A 235 -3.98 -6.13 28.99
C LYS A 235 -4.41 -5.86 27.54
N ILE A 236 -4.52 -4.60 27.12
CA ILE A 236 -4.99 -4.22 25.77
C ILE A 236 -4.00 -3.25 25.13
N TYR A 237 -3.37 -3.66 24.04
CA TYR A 237 -2.44 -2.85 23.26
C TYR A 237 -3.01 -2.56 21.87
N THR A 238 -2.72 -1.36 21.35
CA THR A 238 -2.98 -1.03 19.94
C THR A 238 -1.68 -1.10 19.17
N LEU A 239 -1.65 -1.87 18.08
CA LEU A 239 -0.55 -1.92 17.14
C LEU A 239 -0.97 -1.14 15.88
N ASN A 240 -0.14 -0.23 15.40
CA ASN A 240 -0.41 0.57 14.20
C ASN A 240 0.81 0.60 13.28
N ASP A 241 0.60 1.02 12.03
CA ASP A 241 1.63 1.04 11.00
C ASP A 241 2.79 1.96 11.39
N THR A 242 2.52 3.14 11.98
CA THR A 242 3.57 4.06 12.45
C THR A 242 4.53 3.41 13.45
N THR A 243 4.02 2.59 14.37
CA THR A 243 4.83 1.90 15.38
C THR A 243 5.73 0.84 14.74
N LEU A 244 5.20 0.09 13.76
CA LEU A 244 5.95 -0.91 13.00
C LEU A 244 7.02 -0.25 12.12
N GLU A 245 6.66 0.79 11.37
CA GLU A 245 7.56 1.55 10.50
C GLU A 245 8.72 2.17 11.28
N SER A 246 8.43 2.79 12.43
CA SER A 246 9.46 3.40 13.28
C SER A 246 10.45 2.38 13.84
N ALA A 247 10.03 1.12 13.95
CA ALA A 247 10.87 0.01 14.38
C ALA A 247 11.57 -0.71 13.22
N GLY A 248 11.34 -0.29 11.97
CA GLY A 248 11.80 -1.00 10.78
C GLY A 248 11.24 -2.42 10.70
N MET A 249 9.95 -2.56 10.97
CA MET A 249 9.21 -3.83 10.96
C MET A 249 7.94 -3.70 10.11
N ASP A 250 7.40 -4.84 9.71
CA ASP A 250 6.07 -4.97 9.11
C ASP A 250 5.25 -6.01 9.91
N LEU A 251 3.92 -6.05 9.72
CA LEU A 251 2.98 -6.86 10.51
C LEU A 251 3.40 -8.32 10.72
N TYR A 252 3.96 -8.98 9.70
CA TYR A 252 4.29 -10.41 9.76
C TYR A 252 5.57 -10.69 10.57
N ASP A 253 6.34 -9.66 10.93
CA ASP A 253 7.42 -9.76 11.94
C ASP A 253 6.88 -10.03 13.34
N VAL A 254 5.61 -9.70 13.62
CA VAL A 254 5.00 -9.84 14.95
C VAL A 254 3.76 -10.73 14.98
N LEU A 255 3.12 -10.98 13.84
CA LEU A 255 1.85 -11.72 13.78
C LEU A 255 1.93 -13.14 14.37
N ASN A 256 3.09 -13.80 14.25
CA ASN A 256 3.29 -15.12 14.83
C ASN A 256 3.50 -15.13 16.36
N ALA A 257 3.44 -13.96 17.01
CA ALA A 257 3.31 -13.88 18.46
C ALA A 257 1.90 -14.27 18.93
N ALA A 258 0.89 -14.11 18.06
CA ALA A 258 -0.48 -14.42 18.39
C ALA A 258 -0.67 -15.93 18.60
N ASP A 259 -1.24 -16.29 19.73
CA ASP A 259 -1.71 -17.64 20.04
C ASP A 259 -3.11 -17.86 19.46
N MET A 260 -3.87 -16.78 19.22
CA MET A 260 -5.19 -16.80 18.59
C MET A 260 -5.43 -15.53 17.76
N LEU A 261 -6.13 -15.69 16.64
CA LEU A 261 -6.58 -14.58 15.80
C LEU A 261 -8.11 -14.40 15.90
N LEU A 262 -8.56 -13.19 16.20
CA LEU A 262 -9.95 -12.75 16.09
C LEU A 262 -10.07 -11.88 14.83
N THR A 263 -10.93 -12.28 13.89
CA THR A 263 -11.12 -11.54 12.63
C THR A 263 -12.52 -11.75 12.07
N ASP A 264 -12.76 -11.38 10.82
CA ASP A 264 -14.02 -11.53 10.10
C ASP A 264 -13.77 -12.04 8.67
N TYR A 265 -13.83 -11.17 7.66
CA TYR A 265 -13.64 -11.47 6.25
C TYR A 265 -12.22 -11.12 5.77
N SER A 266 -11.26 -10.94 6.68
CA SER A 266 -9.90 -10.51 6.34
C SER A 266 -9.09 -11.65 5.72
N SER A 267 -8.33 -11.36 4.67
CA SER A 267 -7.44 -12.36 4.06
C SER A 267 -6.28 -12.78 4.98
N VAL A 268 -6.02 -12.03 6.06
CA VAL A 268 -4.95 -12.35 7.02
C VAL A 268 -5.10 -13.72 7.66
N TYR A 269 -6.33 -14.22 7.88
CA TYR A 269 -6.49 -15.55 8.47
C TYR A 269 -5.97 -16.65 7.54
N ILE A 270 -6.08 -16.47 6.21
CA ILE A 270 -5.61 -17.47 5.25
C ILE A 270 -4.11 -17.69 5.41
N ASP A 271 -3.34 -16.63 5.64
CA ASP A 271 -1.92 -16.74 5.93
C ASP A 271 -1.69 -17.31 7.34
N TYR A 272 -2.44 -16.84 8.34
CA TYR A 272 -2.35 -17.32 9.72
C TYR A 272 -2.63 -18.83 9.87
N LEU A 273 -3.40 -19.45 8.96
CA LEU A 273 -3.61 -20.90 8.94
C LEU A 273 -2.30 -21.70 8.83
N LEU A 274 -1.23 -21.13 8.29
CA LEU A 274 0.11 -21.76 8.24
C LEU A 274 0.68 -22.07 9.63
N LEU A 275 0.25 -21.33 10.66
CA LEU A 275 0.64 -21.59 12.05
C LEU A 275 -0.18 -22.71 12.70
N ASN A 276 -1.27 -23.16 12.05
CA ASN A 276 -2.27 -24.08 12.59
C ASN A 276 -2.77 -23.66 13.99
N ARG A 277 -3.00 -22.36 14.19
CA ARG A 277 -3.47 -21.80 15.46
C ARG A 277 -4.95 -21.42 15.41
N PRO A 278 -5.63 -21.33 16.57
CA PRO A 278 -7.03 -20.92 16.68
C PRO A 278 -7.36 -19.61 15.95
N VAL A 279 -8.51 -19.61 15.25
CA VAL A 279 -9.11 -18.44 14.61
C VAL A 279 -10.58 -18.35 15.03
N VAL A 280 -11.04 -17.17 15.41
CA VAL A 280 -12.44 -16.88 15.75
C VAL A 280 -12.96 -15.79 14.83
N PHE A 281 -14.18 -15.96 14.34
CA PHE A 281 -14.80 -15.07 13.37
C PHE A 281 -15.91 -14.25 14.00
N LEU A 282 -15.91 -12.93 13.78
CA LEU A 282 -16.93 -11.97 14.22
C LEU A 282 -17.68 -11.40 13.00
N PRO A 283 -18.50 -12.20 12.30
CA PRO A 283 -19.19 -11.78 11.07
C PRO A 283 -20.46 -10.95 11.36
N THR A 284 -20.33 -9.87 12.13
CA THR A 284 -21.47 -9.13 12.73
C THR A 284 -22.39 -8.45 11.70
N ASP A 285 -21.95 -8.34 10.45
CA ASP A 285 -22.63 -7.65 9.35
C ASP A 285 -22.56 -8.44 8.02
N LEU A 286 -22.50 -9.77 8.08
CA LEU A 286 -22.25 -10.65 6.92
C LEU A 286 -23.23 -10.42 5.75
N GLU A 287 -24.52 -10.36 6.04
CA GLU A 287 -25.55 -10.24 4.99
C GLU A 287 -25.45 -8.89 4.26
N GLU A 288 -25.14 -7.82 4.98
CA GLU A 288 -24.87 -6.52 4.38
C GLU A 288 -23.58 -6.53 3.57
N TYR A 289 -22.51 -7.11 4.12
CA TYR A 289 -21.21 -7.22 3.44
C TYR A 289 -21.32 -8.02 2.13
N LYS A 290 -22.08 -9.13 2.14
CA LYS A 290 -22.40 -9.91 0.94
C LYS A 290 -23.19 -9.12 -0.08
N THR A 291 -24.14 -8.30 0.37
CA THR A 291 -24.98 -7.49 -0.51
C THR A 291 -24.16 -6.39 -1.19
N ASN A 292 -23.34 -5.69 -0.42
CA ASN A 292 -22.59 -4.51 -0.84
C ASN A 292 -21.29 -4.86 -1.58
N ARG A 293 -20.33 -5.50 -0.90
CA ARG A 293 -19.01 -5.83 -1.45
C ARG A 293 -19.04 -7.15 -2.22
N GLY A 294 -19.74 -8.14 -1.68
CA GLY A 294 -19.76 -9.52 -2.19
C GLY A 294 -18.58 -10.36 -1.69
N LEU A 295 -18.76 -11.68 -1.70
CA LEU A 295 -17.73 -12.69 -1.40
C LEU A 295 -17.45 -13.52 -2.65
N LEU A 296 -16.19 -13.92 -2.84
CA LEU A 296 -15.79 -14.81 -3.93
C LEU A 296 -15.98 -16.29 -3.57
N LEU A 297 -15.94 -16.60 -2.28
CA LEU A 297 -15.93 -17.96 -1.76
C LEU A 297 -17.16 -18.19 -0.87
N GLU A 298 -18.05 -19.08 -1.30
CA GLU A 298 -19.25 -19.48 -0.57
C GLU A 298 -19.36 -21.00 -0.42
N PRO A 299 -20.04 -21.51 0.63
CA PRO A 299 -20.67 -20.76 1.72
C PRO A 299 -19.65 -20.24 2.75
N TYR A 300 -19.90 -19.06 3.33
CA TYR A 300 -18.99 -18.40 4.29
C TYR A 300 -18.56 -19.32 5.44
N GLU A 301 -19.50 -20.09 5.99
CA GLU A 301 -19.28 -21.04 7.08
C GLU A 301 -18.15 -22.03 6.79
N PHE A 302 -18.09 -22.55 5.56
CA PHE A 302 -17.08 -23.51 5.12
C PHE A 302 -15.70 -22.86 5.01
N TRP A 303 -15.63 -21.67 4.42
CA TRP A 303 -14.37 -20.97 4.16
C TRP A 303 -13.75 -20.32 5.40
N THR A 304 -14.50 -20.21 6.50
CA THR A 304 -14.03 -19.64 7.77
C THR A 304 -13.92 -20.73 8.84
N PRO A 305 -12.76 -21.40 8.94
CA PRO A 305 -12.58 -22.62 9.73
C PRO A 305 -12.37 -22.32 11.23
N GLY A 306 -13.41 -21.76 11.85
CA GLY A 306 -13.46 -21.42 13.26
C GLY A 306 -14.89 -21.08 13.69
N PRO A 307 -15.13 -20.90 15.00
CA PRO A 307 -16.43 -20.47 15.49
C PRO A 307 -16.76 -19.07 15.00
N LYS A 308 -18.04 -18.87 14.66
CA LYS A 308 -18.63 -17.58 14.30
C LYS A 308 -19.48 -17.12 15.48
N ILE A 309 -19.20 -15.94 16.00
CA ILE A 309 -19.82 -15.42 17.22
C ILE A 309 -20.42 -14.03 17.01
N ASP A 310 -21.41 -13.67 17.81
CA ASP A 310 -22.06 -12.35 17.77
C ASP A 310 -22.13 -11.64 19.13
N THR A 311 -21.89 -12.37 20.22
CA THR A 311 -22.01 -11.89 21.60
C THR A 311 -20.66 -11.90 22.34
N GLN A 312 -20.50 -11.02 23.32
CA GLN A 312 -19.33 -11.02 24.20
C GLN A 312 -19.25 -12.30 25.04
N LYS A 313 -20.40 -12.84 25.45
CA LYS A 313 -20.45 -14.09 26.20
C LYS A 313 -19.85 -15.24 25.38
N GLU A 314 -20.28 -15.39 24.11
CA GLU A 314 -19.74 -16.41 23.21
C GLU A 314 -18.24 -16.21 22.95
N LEU A 315 -17.78 -14.97 22.82
CA LEU A 315 -16.35 -14.66 22.70
C LEU A 315 -15.56 -15.25 23.87
N GLN A 316 -15.99 -14.95 25.10
CA GLN A 316 -15.29 -15.39 26.31
C GLN A 316 -15.34 -16.91 26.49
N GLU A 317 -16.48 -17.54 26.19
CA GLU A 317 -16.64 -19.01 26.24
C GLU A 317 -15.79 -19.71 25.18
N THR A 318 -15.75 -19.17 23.96
CA THR A 318 -14.94 -19.65 22.83
C THR A 318 -13.45 -19.58 23.14
N ILE A 319 -12.97 -18.43 23.64
CA ILE A 319 -11.58 -18.28 24.04
C ILE A 319 -11.23 -19.30 25.14
N SER A 320 -12.07 -19.41 26.16
CA SER A 320 -11.87 -20.38 27.25
C SER A 320 -11.82 -21.82 26.77
N HIS A 321 -12.58 -22.17 25.72
CA HIS A 321 -12.54 -23.48 25.11
C HIS A 321 -11.21 -23.72 24.39
N TYR A 322 -10.77 -22.77 23.57
CA TYR A 322 -9.50 -22.87 22.85
C TYR A 322 -8.28 -22.97 23.76
N LEU A 323 -8.27 -22.25 24.89
CA LEU A 323 -7.20 -22.36 25.89
C LEU A 323 -7.10 -23.76 26.50
N LYS A 324 -8.19 -24.55 26.48
CA LYS A 324 -8.23 -25.94 26.96
C LYS A 324 -8.04 -26.97 25.83
N ASN A 325 -8.42 -26.61 24.60
CA ASN A 325 -8.42 -27.47 23.43
C ASN A 325 -8.05 -26.66 22.18
N SER A 326 -6.75 -26.46 21.96
CA SER A 326 -6.23 -25.72 20.80
C SER A 326 -6.49 -26.42 19.46
N THR A 327 -6.73 -27.73 19.49
CA THR A 327 -7.04 -28.56 18.29
C THR A 327 -8.50 -28.47 17.85
N TRP A 328 -9.36 -27.75 18.58
CA TRP A 328 -10.72 -27.48 18.11
C TRP A 328 -10.68 -26.77 16.74
N TYR A 329 -11.48 -27.22 15.76
CA TYR A 329 -11.44 -26.78 14.35
C TYR A 329 -10.15 -27.09 13.56
N GLU A 330 -9.22 -27.91 14.06
CA GLU A 330 -7.96 -28.19 13.35
C GLU A 330 -8.17 -28.85 11.98
N ASN A 331 -9.13 -29.76 11.84
CA ASN A 331 -9.41 -30.43 10.57
C ASN A 331 -9.95 -29.46 9.51
N GLU A 332 -10.83 -28.56 9.92
CA GLU A 332 -11.40 -27.50 9.10
C GLU A 332 -10.31 -26.52 8.67
N ARG A 333 -9.43 -26.12 9.61
CA ARG A 333 -8.28 -25.25 9.30
C ARG A 333 -7.36 -25.90 8.28
N ASN A 334 -7.00 -27.17 8.48
CA ASN A 334 -6.16 -27.91 7.56
C ASN A 334 -6.81 -28.10 6.19
N THR A 335 -8.14 -28.25 6.13
CA THR A 335 -8.87 -28.33 4.85
C THR A 335 -8.71 -27.04 4.06
N ILE A 336 -8.98 -25.89 4.67
CA ILE A 336 -8.86 -24.58 4.01
C ILE A 336 -7.40 -24.25 3.68
N LEU A 337 -6.47 -24.54 4.59
CA LEU A 337 -5.03 -24.38 4.39
C LEU A 337 -4.57 -25.08 3.10
N ASN A 338 -4.93 -26.36 2.92
CA ASN A 338 -4.52 -27.16 1.77
C ASN A 338 -5.17 -26.74 0.45
N LEU A 339 -6.34 -26.08 0.49
CA LEU A 339 -6.97 -25.50 -0.68
C LEU A 339 -6.31 -24.18 -1.08
N CYS A 340 -5.89 -23.38 -0.10
CA CYS A 340 -5.37 -22.04 -0.32
C CYS A 340 -3.86 -22.01 -0.59
N HIS A 341 -3.07 -22.89 0.05
CA HIS A 341 -1.60 -22.86 -0.01
C HIS A 341 -1.02 -24.12 -0.64
N LYS A 342 -0.36 -23.97 -1.79
CA LYS A 342 0.44 -25.04 -2.39
C LYS A 342 1.73 -25.30 -1.60
N TYR A 343 2.40 -24.23 -1.19
CA TYR A 343 3.61 -24.29 -0.36
C TYR A 343 3.27 -23.79 1.04
N GLN A 344 3.72 -24.53 2.04
CA GLN A 344 3.49 -24.24 3.45
C GLN A 344 4.83 -24.12 4.22
N ASP A 345 5.92 -23.91 3.47
CA ASP A 345 7.28 -23.72 3.98
C ASP A 345 7.67 -22.23 3.97
N ALA A 346 8.82 -21.92 4.55
CA ALA A 346 9.39 -20.58 4.62
C ALA A 346 10.41 -20.29 3.49
N HIS A 347 10.12 -20.73 2.25
CA HIS A 347 11.00 -20.51 1.08
C HIS A 347 10.31 -19.76 -0.07
N SER A 348 9.26 -19.01 0.20
CA SER A 348 8.51 -18.28 -0.83
C SER A 348 9.37 -17.20 -1.47
N SER A 349 10.13 -16.46 -0.68
CA SER A 349 11.04 -15.40 -1.15
C SER A 349 12.13 -15.96 -2.07
N VAL A 350 12.65 -17.16 -1.78
CA VAL A 350 13.63 -17.84 -2.64
C VAL A 350 13.00 -18.16 -3.99
N ARG A 351 11.82 -18.79 -4.00
CA ARG A 351 11.10 -19.12 -5.24
C ARG A 351 10.75 -17.87 -6.06
N VAL A 352 10.37 -16.78 -5.40
CA VAL A 352 10.08 -15.51 -6.06
C VAL A 352 11.35 -14.90 -6.66
N TRP A 353 12.48 -14.87 -5.95
CA TRP A 353 13.74 -14.38 -6.50
C TRP A 353 14.24 -15.24 -7.67
N GLU A 354 14.13 -16.57 -7.61
CA GLU A 354 14.47 -17.46 -8.71
C GLU A 354 13.61 -17.20 -9.95
N LEU A 355 12.30 -16.97 -9.76
CA LEU A 355 11.37 -16.60 -10.83
C LEU A 355 11.75 -15.27 -11.47
N ILE A 356 11.97 -14.23 -10.65
CA ILE A 356 12.36 -12.89 -11.12
C ILE A 356 13.68 -12.95 -11.87
N ASP A 357 14.68 -13.64 -11.31
CA ASP A 357 16.00 -13.75 -11.93
C ASP A 357 15.91 -14.41 -13.30
N THR A 358 15.23 -15.56 -13.38
CA THR A 358 15.03 -16.30 -14.63
C THR A 358 14.31 -15.43 -15.65
N TYR A 359 13.21 -14.78 -15.26
CA TYR A 359 12.44 -13.93 -16.16
C TYR A 359 13.27 -12.76 -16.70
N ILE A 360 14.02 -12.06 -15.84
CA ILE A 360 14.87 -10.95 -16.27
C ILE A 360 15.94 -11.45 -17.26
N GLN A 361 16.60 -12.58 -16.97
CA GLN A 361 17.63 -13.13 -17.86
C GLN A 361 17.06 -13.51 -19.23
N ASP A 362 15.91 -14.16 -19.26
CA ASP A 362 15.25 -14.57 -20.50
C ASP A 362 14.75 -13.37 -21.33
N ASN A 363 14.56 -12.20 -20.71
CA ASN A 363 13.99 -11.01 -21.32
C ASN A 363 14.95 -9.79 -21.35
N LEU A 364 16.26 -9.98 -21.18
CA LEU A 364 17.24 -8.87 -21.15
C LEU A 364 17.15 -7.95 -22.37
N GLN A 365 17.01 -8.53 -23.57
CA GLN A 365 16.92 -7.74 -24.81
C GLN A 365 15.67 -6.87 -24.83
N LEU A 366 14.52 -7.40 -24.38
CA LEU A 366 13.28 -6.64 -24.26
C LEU A 366 13.43 -5.50 -23.26
N ILE A 367 14.06 -5.76 -22.11
CA ILE A 367 14.28 -4.74 -21.07
C ILE A 367 15.15 -3.61 -21.61
N TYR A 368 16.27 -3.91 -22.27
CA TYR A 368 17.12 -2.89 -22.87
C TYR A 368 16.41 -2.11 -23.97
N GLN A 369 15.61 -2.78 -24.80
CA GLN A 369 14.79 -2.11 -25.82
C GLN A 369 13.79 -1.13 -25.19
N ARG A 370 13.08 -1.54 -24.13
CA ARG A 370 12.12 -0.66 -23.41
C ARG A 370 12.84 0.54 -22.79
N ARG A 371 14.02 0.33 -22.19
CA ARG A 371 14.88 1.39 -21.64
C ARG A 371 15.29 2.42 -22.70
N GLU A 372 15.74 1.96 -23.87
CA GLU A 372 16.11 2.84 -24.98
C GLU A 372 14.92 3.63 -25.53
N GLN A 373 13.75 2.98 -25.69
CA GLN A 373 12.52 3.64 -26.14
C GLN A 373 12.07 4.71 -25.14
N SER A 374 12.11 4.42 -23.85
CA SER A 374 11.78 5.37 -22.78
C SER A 374 12.71 6.60 -22.83
N ALA A 375 14.02 6.39 -22.99
CA ALA A 375 14.99 7.48 -23.12
C ALA A 375 14.75 8.33 -24.39
N GLN A 376 14.41 7.71 -25.53
CA GLN A 376 14.07 8.42 -26.76
C GLN A 376 12.80 9.26 -26.59
N TYR A 377 11.77 8.70 -25.98
CA TYR A 377 10.52 9.40 -25.70
C TYR A 377 10.74 10.60 -24.78
N GLN A 378 11.52 10.45 -23.71
CA GLN A 378 11.89 11.56 -22.82
C GLN A 378 12.65 12.68 -23.56
N ASN A 379 13.57 12.33 -24.47
CA ASN A 379 14.26 13.32 -25.29
C ASN A 379 13.28 14.09 -26.19
N MET A 380 12.32 13.38 -26.81
CA MET A 380 11.28 14.02 -27.61
C MET A 380 10.39 14.95 -26.77
N GLN A 381 9.98 14.52 -25.57
CA GLN A 381 9.24 15.38 -24.63
C GLN A 381 10.01 16.66 -24.29
N GLN A 382 11.32 16.54 -24.01
CA GLN A 382 12.18 17.69 -23.75
C GLN A 382 12.27 18.65 -24.94
N GLN A 383 12.30 18.13 -26.17
CA GLN A 383 12.26 18.99 -27.36
C GLN A 383 10.92 19.72 -27.51
N VAL A 384 9.80 19.06 -27.21
CA VAL A 384 8.47 19.68 -27.24
C VAL A 384 8.37 20.77 -26.17
N LYS A 385 8.81 20.50 -24.95
CA LYS A 385 8.83 21.48 -23.85
C LYS A 385 9.63 22.73 -24.20
N ARG A 386 10.82 22.58 -24.81
CA ARG A 386 11.62 23.73 -25.27
C ARG A 386 10.86 24.59 -26.29
N LYS A 387 10.15 23.96 -27.24
CA LYS A 387 9.32 24.71 -28.19
C LYS A 387 8.18 25.45 -27.50
N ILE A 388 7.51 24.83 -26.53
CA ILE A 388 6.47 25.50 -25.74
C ILE A 388 7.05 26.72 -25.03
N GLN A 389 8.20 26.56 -24.39
CA GLN A 389 8.92 27.66 -23.73
C GLN A 389 9.28 28.78 -24.71
N ASP A 390 9.84 28.47 -25.88
CA ASP A 390 10.17 29.46 -26.91
C ASP A 390 8.93 30.27 -27.36
N ILE A 391 7.76 29.63 -27.48
CA ILE A 391 6.49 30.28 -27.86
C ILE A 391 6.02 31.23 -26.74
N ILE A 392 6.15 30.82 -25.48
CA ILE A 392 5.84 31.66 -24.31
C ILE A 392 6.75 32.90 -24.28
N GLU A 393 8.06 32.71 -24.46
CA GLU A 393 9.05 33.79 -24.46
C GLU A 393 8.85 34.79 -25.61
N GLN A 394 8.30 34.34 -26.74
CA GLN A 394 7.89 35.21 -27.86
C GLN A 394 6.58 35.97 -27.62
N GLY A 395 5.87 35.71 -26.52
CA GLY A 395 4.59 36.34 -26.18
C GLY A 395 3.39 35.78 -26.95
N ASN A 396 3.54 34.65 -27.63
CA ASN A 396 2.47 34.01 -28.42
C ASN A 396 1.56 33.13 -27.53
N LEU A 397 0.87 33.77 -26.57
CA LEU A 397 0.19 33.08 -25.46
C LEU A 397 -0.90 32.08 -25.89
N ALA A 398 -1.70 32.41 -26.91
CA ALA A 398 -2.75 31.52 -27.41
C ALA A 398 -2.16 30.22 -28.01
N GLN A 399 -1.04 30.34 -28.72
CA GLN A 399 -0.36 29.20 -29.33
C GLN A 399 0.37 28.35 -28.27
N ALA A 400 0.90 28.98 -27.23
CA ALA A 400 1.48 28.27 -26.08
C ALA A 400 0.41 27.45 -25.35
N ASN A 401 -0.78 28.02 -25.13
CA ASN A 401 -1.89 27.31 -24.51
C ASN A 401 -2.28 26.07 -25.33
N GLU A 402 -2.45 26.23 -26.65
CA GLU A 402 -2.78 25.12 -27.54
C GLU A 402 -1.71 24.01 -27.48
N ALA A 403 -0.42 24.37 -27.52
CA ALA A 403 0.67 23.41 -27.46
C ALA A 403 0.74 22.67 -26.10
N ILE A 404 0.44 23.36 -24.98
CA ILE A 404 0.33 22.74 -23.66
C ILE A 404 -0.84 21.74 -23.62
N GLN A 405 -2.02 22.13 -24.13
CA GLN A 405 -3.17 21.22 -24.15
C GLN A 405 -2.88 19.97 -25.00
N GLN A 406 -2.28 20.14 -26.19
CA GLN A 406 -1.85 19.02 -27.03
C GLN A 406 -0.82 18.11 -26.33
N TYR A 407 0.10 18.68 -25.55
CA TYR A 407 1.02 17.86 -24.75
C TYR A 407 0.25 17.03 -23.72
N LEU A 408 -0.67 17.64 -22.98
CA LEU A 408 -1.43 16.98 -21.92
C LEU A 408 -2.42 15.91 -22.44
N GLU A 409 -2.83 15.97 -23.71
CA GLU A 409 -3.66 14.93 -24.34
C GLU A 409 -2.95 13.58 -24.48
N SER A 410 -1.62 13.58 -24.62
CA SER A 410 -0.83 12.39 -25.00
C SER A 410 0.25 12.01 -23.99
N ASN A 411 0.40 12.77 -22.91
CA ASN A 411 1.46 12.59 -21.94
C ASN A 411 0.89 12.56 -20.51
N SER A 412 1.57 11.86 -19.61
CA SER A 412 1.28 11.93 -18.19
C SER A 412 1.56 13.34 -17.64
N ALA A 413 1.05 13.61 -16.44
CA ALA A 413 1.38 14.81 -15.67
C ALA A 413 2.89 15.08 -15.67
N ASP A 414 3.26 16.36 -15.75
CA ASP A 414 4.66 16.78 -15.94
C ASP A 414 4.91 18.12 -15.24
N PRO A 415 5.92 18.23 -14.34
CA PRO A 415 6.15 19.43 -13.56
C PRO A 415 6.50 20.65 -14.43
N ASP A 416 7.27 20.46 -15.51
CA ASP A 416 7.65 21.56 -16.41
C ASP A 416 6.41 22.16 -17.09
N ILE A 417 5.44 21.31 -17.43
CA ILE A 417 4.20 21.76 -18.07
C ILE A 417 3.28 22.46 -17.08
N PHE A 418 3.20 21.99 -15.83
CA PHE A 418 2.51 22.74 -14.77
C PHE A 418 3.16 24.11 -14.56
N ALA A 419 4.49 24.18 -14.56
CA ALA A 419 5.23 25.43 -14.43
C ALA A 419 4.94 26.38 -15.61
N MET A 420 5.03 25.89 -16.85
CA MET A 420 4.73 26.66 -18.06
C MET A 420 3.28 27.14 -18.10
N ASN A 421 2.32 26.28 -17.74
CA ASN A 421 0.90 26.63 -17.75
C ASN A 421 0.56 27.68 -16.68
N GLY A 422 1.09 27.54 -15.46
CA GLY A 422 0.89 28.55 -14.43
C GLY A 422 1.51 29.91 -14.80
N MET A 423 2.69 29.91 -15.43
CA MET A 423 3.29 31.15 -15.95
C MET A 423 2.48 31.76 -17.09
N LEU A 424 1.87 30.94 -17.95
CA LEU A 424 0.98 31.40 -19.00
C LEU A 424 -0.28 32.09 -18.43
N HIS A 425 -0.87 31.56 -17.37
CA HIS A 425 -1.97 32.22 -16.65
C HIS A 425 -1.53 33.57 -16.08
N LEU A 426 -0.34 33.63 -15.48
CA LEU A 426 0.22 34.88 -14.94
C LEU A 426 0.44 35.94 -16.03
N LEU A 427 0.97 35.55 -17.20
CA LEU A 427 1.13 36.44 -18.35
C LEU A 427 -0.20 36.95 -18.92
N ASN A 428 -1.29 36.20 -18.72
CA ASN A 428 -2.65 36.62 -19.04
C ASN A 428 -3.32 37.45 -17.93
N ASN A 429 -2.57 37.84 -16.88
CA ASN A 429 -3.06 38.53 -15.68
C ASN A 429 -4.08 37.73 -14.85
N ASP A 430 -4.02 36.39 -14.91
CA ASP A 430 -4.85 35.50 -14.10
C ASP A 430 -4.01 34.85 -12.99
N ALA A 431 -3.69 35.65 -11.97
CA ALA A 431 -2.86 35.21 -10.86
C ALA A 431 -3.52 34.09 -10.03
N GLN A 432 -4.85 34.07 -9.94
CA GLN A 432 -5.56 33.05 -9.17
C GLN A 432 -5.47 31.68 -9.86
N GLU A 433 -5.65 31.65 -11.18
CA GLU A 433 -5.53 30.40 -11.92
C GLU A 433 -4.08 29.91 -12.01
N ALA A 434 -3.10 30.83 -12.02
CA ALA A 434 -1.69 30.48 -11.85
C ALA A 434 -1.43 29.75 -10.51
N ILE A 435 -1.95 30.29 -9.39
CA ILE A 435 -1.85 29.65 -8.06
C ILE A 435 -2.49 28.25 -8.09
N ASN A 436 -3.72 28.13 -8.61
CA ASN A 436 -4.42 26.85 -8.70
C ASN A 436 -3.60 25.82 -9.48
N THR A 437 -3.02 26.24 -10.61
CA THR A 437 -2.19 25.39 -11.47
C THR A 437 -0.91 24.94 -10.78
N PHE A 438 -0.17 25.86 -10.14
CA PHE A 438 1.05 25.48 -9.43
C PHE A 438 0.76 24.63 -8.19
N GLN A 439 -0.32 24.88 -7.45
CA GLN A 439 -0.73 24.04 -6.32
C GLN A 439 -1.11 22.63 -6.78
N ALA A 440 -1.83 22.51 -7.90
CA ALA A 440 -2.11 21.22 -8.52
C ALA A 440 -0.81 20.50 -8.90
N GLY A 441 0.11 21.21 -9.57
CA GLY A 441 1.43 20.68 -9.91
C GLY A 441 2.23 20.21 -8.68
N HIS A 442 2.30 21.02 -7.63
CA HIS A 442 3.04 20.71 -6.40
C HIS A 442 2.43 19.52 -5.65
N LYS A 443 1.11 19.34 -5.70
CA LYS A 443 0.45 18.14 -5.17
C LYS A 443 0.90 16.87 -5.90
N HIS A 444 1.15 16.94 -7.20
CA HIS A 444 1.67 15.82 -8.00
C HIS A 444 3.18 15.64 -7.87
N PHE A 445 3.93 16.74 -7.79
CA PHE A 445 5.40 16.79 -7.78
C PHE A 445 5.88 17.62 -6.58
N PRO A 446 5.74 17.10 -5.34
CA PRO A 446 6.03 17.89 -4.14
C PRO A 446 7.52 18.12 -3.91
N TRP A 447 8.37 17.45 -4.69
CA TRP A 447 9.82 17.64 -4.72
C TRP A 447 10.27 18.74 -5.68
N ASP A 448 9.39 19.25 -6.55
CA ASP A 448 9.76 20.18 -7.62
C ASP A 448 9.91 21.60 -7.06
N GLU A 449 11.14 22.09 -7.02
CA GLU A 449 11.45 23.41 -6.48
C GLU A 449 11.01 24.56 -7.41
N ASP A 450 10.86 24.32 -8.72
CA ASP A 450 10.44 25.34 -9.69
C ASP A 450 8.97 25.72 -9.49
N LEU A 451 8.11 24.74 -9.19
CA LEU A 451 6.70 24.97 -8.85
C LEU A 451 6.53 25.80 -7.56
N LEU A 452 7.33 25.51 -6.54
CA LEU A 452 7.32 26.26 -5.28
C LEU A 452 7.89 27.68 -5.44
N TYR A 453 8.98 27.83 -6.20
CA TYR A 453 9.50 29.14 -6.56
C TYR A 453 8.43 29.98 -7.28
N ASN A 454 7.73 29.40 -8.25
CA ASN A 454 6.70 30.09 -9.00
C ASN A 454 5.47 30.45 -8.12
N LEU A 455 5.08 29.59 -7.16
CA LEU A 455 4.08 29.95 -6.15
C LEU A 455 4.52 31.17 -5.33
N GLY A 456 5.74 31.14 -4.81
CA GLY A 456 6.31 32.27 -4.05
C GLY A 456 6.32 33.56 -4.87
N TYR A 457 6.66 33.46 -6.16
CA TYR A 457 6.67 34.59 -7.09
C TYR A 457 5.27 35.19 -7.33
N VAL A 458 4.23 34.36 -7.49
CA VAL A 458 2.87 34.88 -7.64
C VAL A 458 2.38 35.56 -6.36
N TYR A 459 2.64 34.99 -5.19
CA TYR A 459 2.27 35.63 -3.92
C TYR A 459 3.03 36.94 -3.68
N GLU A 460 4.30 37.01 -4.06
CA GLU A 460 5.10 38.24 -4.03
C GLU A 460 4.45 39.34 -4.91
N LEU A 461 4.01 39.00 -6.12
CA LEU A 461 3.31 39.93 -7.02
C LEU A 461 1.96 40.40 -6.46
N LEU A 462 1.27 39.55 -5.72
CA LEU A 462 0.00 39.87 -5.05
C LEU A 462 0.20 40.67 -3.75
N GLY A 463 1.45 40.84 -3.30
CA GLY A 463 1.79 41.54 -2.06
C GLY A 463 1.63 40.69 -0.79
N ASP A 464 1.43 39.38 -0.90
CA ASP A 464 1.41 38.47 0.23
C ASP A 464 2.83 37.98 0.54
N SER A 465 3.58 38.83 1.26
CA SER A 465 4.98 38.55 1.62
C SER A 465 5.13 37.32 2.51
N THR A 466 4.13 37.00 3.34
CA THR A 466 4.16 35.85 4.24
C THR A 466 4.12 34.55 3.44
N ALA A 467 3.11 34.40 2.57
CA ALA A 467 2.99 33.22 1.71
C ALA A 467 4.19 33.09 0.76
N ALA A 468 4.69 34.21 0.23
CA ALA A 468 5.88 34.22 -0.63
C ALA A 468 7.12 33.66 0.10
N ILE A 469 7.39 34.12 1.32
CA ILE A 469 8.51 33.63 2.13
C ILE A 469 8.37 32.13 2.43
N GLU A 470 7.19 31.67 2.83
CA GLU A 470 6.93 30.25 3.13
C GLU A 470 7.28 29.35 1.93
N HIS A 471 6.81 29.71 0.74
CA HIS A 471 7.08 28.94 -0.46
C HIS A 471 8.54 28.99 -0.92
N TYR A 472 9.20 30.15 -0.83
CA TYR A 472 10.63 30.26 -1.14
C TYR A 472 11.51 29.49 -0.16
N GLN A 473 11.17 29.46 1.13
CA GLN A 473 11.89 28.66 2.12
C GLN A 473 11.75 27.16 1.84
N GLU A 474 10.56 26.70 1.49
CA GLU A 474 10.35 25.30 1.15
C GLU A 474 11.05 24.91 -0.16
N ALA A 475 11.01 25.78 -1.18
CA ALA A 475 11.77 25.60 -2.42
C ALA A 475 13.28 25.50 -2.13
N LEU A 476 13.80 26.32 -1.21
CA LEU A 476 15.21 26.34 -0.83
C LEU A 476 15.61 25.04 -0.11
N ARG A 477 14.73 24.52 0.75
CA ARG A 477 14.93 23.24 1.45
C ARG A 477 15.05 22.05 0.48
N LEU A 478 14.34 22.10 -0.64
CA LEU A 478 14.31 21.03 -1.66
C LEU A 478 15.37 21.22 -2.77
N SER A 479 15.92 22.41 -2.90
CA SER A 479 16.85 22.74 -3.98
C SER A 479 18.20 22.04 -3.83
N SER A 480 18.61 21.35 -4.89
CA SER A 480 19.97 20.81 -5.05
C SER A 480 20.78 21.55 -6.12
N ARG A 481 20.14 22.48 -6.86
CA ARG A 481 20.75 23.29 -7.93
C ARG A 481 21.30 24.60 -7.35
N GLN A 482 22.61 24.80 -7.48
CA GLN A 482 23.30 25.98 -6.92
C GLN A 482 22.70 27.32 -7.41
N GLU A 483 22.35 27.41 -8.69
CA GLU A 483 21.75 28.63 -9.27
C GLU A 483 20.38 28.95 -8.64
N MET A 484 19.54 27.93 -8.43
CA MET A 484 18.24 28.08 -7.78
C MET A 484 18.39 28.47 -6.32
N THR A 485 19.33 27.85 -5.60
CA THR A 485 19.67 28.23 -4.22
C THR A 485 20.01 29.72 -4.11
N GLN A 486 20.89 30.23 -4.98
CA GLN A 486 21.27 31.64 -4.99
C GLN A 486 20.10 32.57 -5.32
N LEU A 487 19.24 32.17 -6.27
CA LEU A 487 18.03 32.93 -6.62
C LEU A 487 17.07 33.04 -5.43
N LEU A 488 16.82 31.93 -4.74
CA LEU A 488 15.91 31.86 -3.59
C LEU A 488 16.45 32.64 -2.39
N GLU A 489 17.75 32.55 -2.10
CA GLU A 489 18.39 33.37 -1.07
C GLU A 489 18.27 34.87 -1.39
N GLY A 490 18.45 35.25 -2.65
CA GLY A 490 18.25 36.62 -3.11
C GLY A 490 16.81 37.11 -2.91
N LYS A 491 15.83 36.27 -3.26
CA LYS A 491 14.40 36.57 -3.06
C LYS A 491 14.05 36.75 -1.58
N LEU A 492 14.48 35.82 -0.72
CA LEU A 492 14.21 35.88 0.72
C LEU A 492 14.79 37.14 1.36
N ASN A 493 16.02 37.53 1.00
CA ASN A 493 16.67 38.75 1.48
C ASN A 493 16.03 40.05 0.97
N SER A 494 15.22 40.00 -0.09
CA SER A 494 14.57 41.18 -0.67
C SER A 494 13.17 41.45 -0.09
N ILE A 495 12.54 40.42 0.48
CA ILE A 495 11.19 40.47 1.06
C ILE A 495 11.23 40.66 2.58
N THR A 496 12.34 40.25 3.24
CA THR A 496 12.63 40.56 4.65
C THR A 496 13.23 41.95 4.81
#